data_AF-A0A7W0JDZ1-F1
#
_entry.id   AF-A0A7W0JDZ1-F1
#
_cell.length_a   1.000
_cell.length_b   1.000
_cell.length_c   1.000
_cell.angle_alpha   90.00
_cell.angle_beta   90.00
_cell.angle_gamma   90.00
#
_symmetry.space_group_name_H-M   'P 1'
#
loop_
_entity.id
_entity.type
_entity.pdbx_description
1 polymer ?
#
loop_
_entity_poly.entity_id
_entity_poly.type
_entity_poly.pdbx_seq_one_letter_code
_entity_poly.pdbx_strand_id
1 'polypeptide(L)'
;ADAYGWSAQSLMWWRALRWPVGLVLTTFTIAVLLDHTPRRRQPSLTWLALGAAVAVLLTMGASGLLAAYVQASGSFGSVYGPLAGVMALLLWCYFSSLALFYGTALAAQLEALRAGLTDPATADPGPTGGVTETDDAPHSSRDA
;
A
#
# COMPACT_ATOMS: atom_id res chain seq x y z
N ALA A 1 4.24 24.78 32.66
CA ALA A 1 4.21 23.32 32.92
C ALA A 1 3.50 23.01 34.25
N ASP A 2 3.18 24.04 35.03
CA ASP A 2 2.71 23.90 36.42
C ASP A 2 1.19 23.73 36.55
N ALA A 3 0.42 23.93 35.48
CA ALA A 3 -1.04 23.81 35.51
C ALA A 3 -1.58 22.36 35.45
N TYR A 4 -0.76 21.39 34.99
CA TYR A 4 -1.20 20.00 34.79
C TYR A 4 -0.48 18.99 35.70
N GLY A 5 0.55 19.37 36.46
CA GLY A 5 1.28 18.46 37.35
C GLY A 5 2.12 17.38 36.62
N TRP A 6 2.35 17.53 35.32
CA TRP A 6 3.16 16.58 34.56
C TRP A 6 4.63 16.82 34.88
N SER A 7 5.27 15.84 35.51
CA SER A 7 6.71 15.89 35.76
C SER A 7 7.49 16.08 34.45
N ALA A 8 8.64 16.75 34.50
CA ALA A 8 9.53 16.89 33.34
C ALA A 8 9.88 15.51 32.73
N GLN A 9 9.92 14.48 33.57
CA GLN A 9 10.11 13.10 33.16
C GLN A 9 8.94 12.56 32.34
N SER A 10 7.69 12.82 32.73
CA SER A 10 6.49 12.45 31.97
C SER A 10 6.48 13.07 30.57
N LEU A 11 6.88 14.35 30.42
CA LEU A 11 6.99 14.99 29.11
C LEU A 11 8.10 14.36 28.25
N MET A 12 9.23 13.99 28.87
CA MET A 12 10.34 13.37 28.17
C MET A 12 9.97 11.99 27.63
N TRP A 13 9.35 11.14 28.46
CA TRP A 13 8.83 9.83 28.03
C TRP A 13 7.79 9.98 26.93
N TRP A 14 6.83 10.91 27.06
CA TRP A 14 5.82 11.13 26.03
C TRP A 14 6.42 11.58 24.69
N ARG A 15 7.38 12.50 24.70
CA ARG A 15 8.07 12.95 23.48
C ARG A 15 8.81 11.80 22.79
N ALA A 16 9.43 10.91 23.58
CA ALA A 16 10.15 9.75 23.07
C ALA A 16 9.20 8.66 22.55
N LEU A 17 8.15 8.31 23.31
CA LEU A 17 7.21 7.25 22.95
C LEU A 17 6.27 7.64 21.80
N ARG A 18 5.95 8.93 21.62
CA ARG A 18 5.03 9.38 20.57
C ARG A 18 5.39 8.87 19.17
N TRP A 19 6.66 8.95 18.80
CA TRP A 19 7.14 8.55 17.49
C TRP A 19 7.03 7.04 17.22
N PRO A 20 7.56 6.14 18.08
CA PRO A 20 7.45 4.72 17.89
C PRO A 20 6.00 4.23 18.04
N VAL A 21 5.21 4.80 18.96
CA VAL A 21 3.78 4.45 19.08
C VAL A 21 3.03 4.80 17.81
N GLY A 22 3.26 6.00 17.24
CA GLY A 22 2.66 6.39 15.96
C GLY A 22 3.04 5.42 14.84
N LEU A 23 4.33 5.07 14.74
CA LEU A 23 4.83 4.14 13.73
C LEU A 23 4.18 2.75 13.87
N VAL A 24 4.15 2.19 15.09
CA VAL A 24 3.52 0.90 15.37
C VAL A 24 2.04 0.93 15.02
N LEU A 25 1.32 1.99 15.39
CA LEU A 25 -0.11 2.11 15.13
C LEU A 25 -0.41 2.24 13.63
N THR A 26 0.40 2.99 12.88
CA THR A 26 0.28 3.10 11.42
C THR A 26 0.59 1.75 10.75
N THR A 27 1.68 1.08 11.13
CA THR A 27 1.99 -0.27 10.64
C THR A 27 0.86 -1.24 10.93
N PHE A 28 0.32 -1.22 12.15
CA PHE A 28 -0.81 -2.06 12.54
C PHE A 28 -2.05 -1.76 11.71
N THR A 29 -2.38 -0.48 11.51
CA THR A 29 -3.52 -0.06 10.68
C THR A 29 -3.38 -0.57 9.24
N ILE A 30 -2.20 -0.43 8.64
CA ILE A 30 -1.93 -0.90 7.28
C ILE A 30 -1.99 -2.43 7.24
N ALA A 31 -1.36 -3.12 8.19
CA ALA A 31 -1.38 -4.57 8.27
C ALA A 31 -2.81 -5.11 8.39
N VAL A 32 -3.63 -4.54 9.27
CA VAL A 32 -5.05 -4.90 9.43
C VAL A 32 -5.84 -4.59 8.15
N LEU A 33 -5.62 -3.44 7.52
CA LEU A 33 -6.27 -3.09 6.28
C LEU A 33 -5.94 -4.12 5.19
N LEU A 34 -4.66 -4.47 5.04
CA LEU A 34 -4.21 -5.44 4.05
C LEU A 34 -4.66 -6.87 4.36
N ASP A 35 -4.82 -7.23 5.63
CA ASP A 35 -5.29 -8.55 6.07
C ASP A 35 -6.82 -8.70 5.98
N HIS A 36 -7.59 -7.63 6.18
CA HIS A 36 -9.06 -7.66 6.07
C HIS A 36 -9.59 -7.42 4.65
N THR A 37 -8.78 -6.85 3.76
CA THR A 37 -9.16 -6.62 2.35
C THR A 37 -9.36 -7.91 1.52
N PRO A 38 -8.60 -9.01 1.69
CA PRO A 38 -8.70 -10.17 0.83
C PRO A 38 -9.90 -11.04 1.21
N ARG A 39 -10.95 -11.03 0.37
CA ARG A 39 -12.06 -11.99 0.44
C ARG A 39 -11.67 -13.40 -0.04
N ARG A 40 -10.38 -13.68 -0.22
CA ARG A 40 -9.83 -14.97 -0.66
C ARG A 40 -8.82 -15.51 0.36
N ARG A 41 -8.81 -16.83 0.54
CA ARG A 41 -7.86 -17.55 1.41
C ARG A 41 -6.46 -17.51 0.78
N GLN A 42 -5.66 -16.49 1.08
CA GLN A 42 -4.24 -16.47 0.72
C GLN A 42 -3.40 -17.14 1.81
N PRO A 43 -2.52 -18.09 1.47
CA PRO A 43 -1.60 -18.69 2.43
C PRO A 43 -0.34 -17.82 2.64
N SER A 44 0.04 -17.69 3.92
CA SER A 44 1.22 -17.04 4.53
C SER A 44 1.22 -15.52 4.73
N LEU A 45 0.86 -15.13 5.96
CA LEU A 45 0.91 -13.76 6.53
C LEU A 45 2.28 -13.05 6.41
N THR A 46 3.37 -13.81 6.24
CA THR A 46 4.74 -13.28 6.22
C THR A 46 5.00 -12.32 5.05
N TRP A 47 4.41 -12.57 3.86
CA TRP A 47 4.65 -11.73 2.67
C TRP A 47 3.79 -10.47 2.65
N LEU A 48 2.57 -10.56 3.20
CA LEU A 48 1.76 -9.38 3.49
C LEU A 48 2.47 -8.44 4.46
N ALA A 49 3.08 -8.99 5.51
CA ALA A 49 3.85 -8.20 6.48
C ALA A 49 5.03 -7.46 5.83
N LEU A 50 5.68 -8.07 4.83
CA LEU A 50 6.76 -7.42 4.08
C LEU A 50 6.25 -6.29 3.18
N GLY A 51 5.13 -6.50 2.47
CA GLY A 51 4.47 -5.43 1.71
C GLY A 51 3.98 -4.28 2.58
N ALA A 52 3.44 -4.58 3.76
CA ALA A 52 3.05 -3.58 4.76
C ALA A 52 4.27 -2.79 5.26
N ALA A 53 5.39 -3.46 5.53
CA ALA A 53 6.63 -2.79 5.93
C ALA A 53 7.12 -1.80 4.86
N VAL A 54 7.09 -2.20 3.57
CA VAL A 54 7.45 -1.32 2.45
C VAL A 54 6.49 -0.12 2.38
N ALA A 55 5.18 -0.33 2.49
CA ALA A 55 4.21 0.76 2.49
C ALA A 55 4.48 1.78 3.62
N VAL A 56 4.76 1.30 4.84
CA VAL A 56 5.11 2.15 5.99
C VAL A 56 6.38 2.96 5.71
N LEU A 57 7.43 2.32 5.18
CA LEU A 57 8.68 2.99 4.84
C LEU A 57 8.48 4.09 3.80
N LEU A 58 7.69 3.83 2.75
CA LEU A 58 7.36 4.82 1.72
C LEU A 58 6.56 5.98 2.30
N THR A 59 5.55 5.73 3.13
CA THR A 59 4.76 6.79 3.78
C THR A 59 5.61 7.63 4.75
N MET A 60 6.52 7.02 5.51
CA MET A 60 7.47 7.76 6.35
C MET A 60 8.44 8.60 5.50
N GLY A 61 8.96 8.02 4.42
CA GLY A 61 9.82 8.72 3.46
C GLY A 61 9.10 9.92 2.83
N ALA A 62 7.85 9.74 2.39
CA ALA A 62 7.03 10.82 1.84
C ALA A 62 6.78 11.93 2.86
N SER A 63 6.53 11.59 4.12
CA SER A 63 6.35 12.55 5.21
C SER A 63 7.62 13.37 5.45
N GLY A 64 8.79 12.71 5.48
CA GLY A 64 10.08 13.38 5.64
C GLY A 64 10.43 14.26 4.44
N LEU A 65 10.21 13.76 3.22
CA LEU A 65 10.45 14.48 1.97
C LEU A 65 9.57 15.74 1.90
N LEU A 66 8.30 15.61 2.24
CA LEU A 66 7.37 16.74 2.26
C LEU A 66 7.75 17.78 3.30
N ALA A 67 8.15 17.36 4.50
CA ALA A 67 8.63 18.26 5.54
C ALA A 67 9.91 19.00 5.13
N ALA A 68 10.84 18.33 4.45
CA ALA A 68 12.04 18.95 3.90
C ALA A 68 11.68 19.96 2.79
N TYR A 69 10.77 19.59 1.89
CA TYR A 69 10.30 20.45 0.80
C TYR A 69 9.65 21.73 1.34
N VAL A 70 8.71 21.61 2.29
CA VAL A 70 8.02 22.77 2.88
C VAL A 70 9.00 23.73 3.57
N GLN A 71 10.02 23.20 4.25
CA GLN A 71 11.04 24.04 4.88
C GLN A 71 11.94 24.76 3.87
N ALA A 72 12.24 24.12 2.73
CA ALA A 72 13.02 24.74 1.66
C ALA A 72 12.24 25.83 0.91
N SER A 73 10.92 25.69 0.77
CA SER A 73 10.05 26.57 -0.02
C SER A 73 9.65 27.89 0.66
N GLY A 74 10.49 28.47 1.53
CA GLY A 74 10.15 29.56 2.46
C GLY A 74 9.34 30.79 1.95
N SER A 75 9.26 31.05 0.64
CA SER A 75 8.39 32.10 0.06
C SER A 75 7.01 31.63 -0.41
N PHE A 76 6.81 30.34 -0.72
CA PHE A 76 5.52 29.82 -1.17
C PHE A 76 4.46 29.89 -0.05
N GLY A 77 4.88 29.62 1.19
CA GLY A 77 4.00 29.71 2.36
C GLY A 77 3.51 31.13 2.65
N SER A 78 4.27 32.17 2.31
CA SER A 78 3.87 33.56 2.58
C SER A 78 2.86 34.10 1.56
N VAL A 79 2.95 33.66 0.30
CA VAL A 79 2.03 34.07 -0.77
C VAL A 79 0.72 33.29 -0.71
N TYR A 80 0.78 31.98 -0.47
CA TYR A 80 -0.38 31.09 -0.54
C TYR A 80 -0.96 30.72 0.83
N GLY A 81 -0.29 31.07 1.92
CA GLY A 81 -0.81 30.95 3.29
C GLY A 81 -1.42 29.57 3.58
N PRO A 82 -2.71 29.50 3.98
CA PRO A 82 -3.39 28.23 4.27
C PRO A 82 -3.45 27.24 3.11
N LEU A 83 -3.47 27.71 1.86
CA LEU A 83 -3.56 26.84 0.67
C LEU A 83 -2.31 25.97 0.52
N ALA A 84 -1.14 26.47 0.93
CA ALA A 84 0.09 25.68 0.96
C ALA A 84 -0.04 24.46 1.90
N GLY A 85 -0.72 24.62 3.04
CA GLY A 85 -1.01 23.54 3.97
C GLY A 85 -1.95 22.48 3.38
N VAL A 86 -3.02 22.92 2.71
CA VAL A 86 -3.95 22.01 2.02
C VAL A 86 -3.24 21.23 0.91
N MET A 87 -2.42 21.89 0.10
CA MET A 87 -1.66 21.23 -0.96
C MET A 87 -0.65 20.24 -0.40
N ALA A 88 0.05 20.58 0.68
CA ALA A 88 0.92 19.65 1.38
C ALA A 88 0.15 18.42 1.88
N LEU A 89 -1.04 18.62 2.46
CA LEU A 89 -1.90 17.52 2.91
C LEU A 89 -2.34 16.63 1.74
N LEU A 90 -2.78 17.22 0.63
CA LEU A 90 -3.19 16.48 -0.56
C LEU A 90 -2.04 15.66 -1.13
N LEU A 91 -0.84 16.25 -1.21
CA LEU A 91 0.35 15.57 -1.71
C LEU A 91 0.79 14.44 -0.77
N TRP A 92 0.69 14.67 0.54
CA TRP A 92 0.91 13.65 1.56
C TRP A 92 -0.06 12.47 1.42
N CYS A 93 -1.37 12.75 1.26
CA CYS A 93 -2.39 11.74 1.04
C CYS A 93 -2.14 10.96 -0.26
N TYR A 94 -1.77 11.67 -1.33
CA TYR A 94 -1.46 11.08 -2.63
C TYR A 94 -0.29 10.09 -2.54
N PHE A 95 0.84 10.50 -1.96
CA PHE A 95 1.99 9.61 -1.79
C PHE A 95 1.70 8.45 -0.83
N SER A 96 0.90 8.67 0.21
CA SER A 96 0.48 7.59 1.11
C SER A 96 -0.38 6.55 0.39
N SER A 97 -1.27 6.97 -0.51
CA SER A 97 -2.05 6.05 -1.34
C SER A 97 -1.16 5.26 -2.29
N LEU A 98 -0.19 5.90 -2.95
CA LEU A 98 0.77 5.21 -3.81
C LEU A 98 1.60 4.20 -3.02
N ALA A 99 2.04 4.56 -1.82
CA ALA A 99 2.77 3.66 -0.92
C ALA A 99 1.97 2.40 -0.58
N LEU A 100 0.68 2.55 -0.29
CA LEU A 100 -0.23 1.43 -0.03
C LEU A 100 -0.37 0.51 -1.24
N PHE A 101 -0.71 1.05 -2.41
CA PHE A 101 -0.85 0.26 -3.64
C PHE A 101 0.46 -0.41 -4.07
N TYR A 102 1.59 0.25 -3.85
CA TYR A 102 2.89 -0.34 -4.13
C TYR A 102 3.19 -1.50 -3.18
N GLY A 103 2.91 -1.35 -1.89
CA GLY A 103 3.06 -2.41 -0.89
C GLY A 103 2.20 -3.64 -1.20
N THR A 104 0.96 -3.45 -1.68
CA THR A 104 0.08 -4.57 -2.08
C THR A 104 0.56 -5.25 -3.34
N ALA A 105 0.96 -4.49 -4.37
CA ALA A 105 1.49 -5.02 -5.61
C ALA A 105 2.79 -5.81 -5.37
N LEU A 106 3.65 -5.33 -4.48
CA LEU A 106 4.90 -5.99 -4.11
C LEU A 106 4.63 -7.29 -3.34
N ALA A 107 3.69 -7.29 -2.38
CA ALA A 107 3.28 -8.51 -1.70
C ALA A 107 2.74 -9.57 -2.68
N ALA A 108 1.90 -9.16 -3.65
CA ALA A 108 1.35 -10.05 -4.68
C ALA A 108 2.42 -10.61 -5.61
N GLN A 109 3.39 -9.79 -6.04
CA GLN A 109 4.50 -10.25 -6.89
C GLN A 109 5.43 -11.22 -6.16
N LEU A 110 5.73 -10.97 -4.88
CA LEU A 110 6.54 -11.88 -4.06
C LEU A 110 5.85 -13.23 -3.86
N GLU A 111 4.52 -13.24 -3.73
CA GLU A 111 3.73 -14.47 -3.69
C GLU A 111 3.80 -15.23 -5.02
N ALA A 112 3.64 -14.54 -6.16
CA ALA A 112 3.73 -15.14 -7.50
C ALA A 112 5.10 -15.77 -7.78
N LEU A 113 6.19 -15.06 -7.45
CA LEU A 113 7.56 -15.57 -7.57
C LEU A 113 7.78 -16.82 -6.72
N ARG A 114 7.24 -16.88 -5.51
CA ARG A 114 7.34 -18.06 -4.63
C ARG A 114 6.53 -19.24 -5.15
N ALA A 115 5.35 -18.98 -5.69
CA ALA A 115 4.50 -20.02 -6.26
C ALA A 115 5.08 -20.60 -7.57
N GLY A 116 6.15 -20.01 -8.12
CA GLY A 116 6.72 -20.40 -9.41
C GLY A 116 5.76 -20.15 -10.58
N LEU A 117 4.74 -19.32 -10.37
CA LEU A 117 3.75 -18.97 -11.37
C LEU A 117 4.26 -17.76 -12.15
N THR A 118 4.91 -18.02 -13.28
CA THR A 118 5.23 -17.01 -14.29
C THR A 118 4.03 -16.65 -15.18
N ASP A 119 3.01 -17.50 -15.19
CA ASP A 119 1.78 -17.35 -15.97
C ASP A 119 0.66 -16.70 -15.13
N PRO A 120 -0.14 -15.79 -15.69
CA PRO A 120 -1.27 -15.20 -14.99
C PRO A 120 -2.27 -16.29 -14.58
N ALA A 121 -2.78 -16.24 -13.34
CA ALA A 121 -3.73 -17.21 -12.80
C ALA A 121 -5.07 -17.28 -13.57
N THR A 122 -5.29 -16.38 -14.52
CA THR A 122 -6.43 -16.37 -15.42
C THR A 122 -5.90 -16.07 -16.80
N ALA A 123 -6.07 -16.99 -17.74
CA ALA A 123 -5.87 -16.69 -19.15
C ALA A 123 -6.81 -15.54 -19.50
N ASP A 124 -6.26 -14.44 -20.03
CA ASP A 124 -7.06 -13.36 -20.60
C ASP A 124 -7.92 -14.00 -21.70
N PRO A 125 -9.26 -14.07 -21.55
CA PRO A 125 -10.11 -14.42 -22.66
C PRO A 125 -10.06 -13.19 -23.55
N GLY A 126 -9.02 -13.11 -24.39
CA GLY A 126 -8.95 -12.13 -25.44
C GLY A 126 -10.23 -12.22 -26.30
N PRO A 127 -10.46 -11.30 -27.24
CA PRO A 127 -11.68 -11.30 -28.06
C PRO A 127 -11.98 -12.63 -28.80
N THR A 128 -11.01 -13.54 -28.86
CA THR A 128 -11.09 -14.89 -29.44
C THR A 128 -11.25 -16.03 -28.42
N GLY A 129 -11.42 -15.73 -27.13
CA GLY A 129 -11.53 -16.68 -26.01
C GLY A 129 -12.81 -17.55 -25.98
N GLY A 130 -13.42 -17.78 -27.14
CA GLY A 130 -14.59 -18.64 -27.33
C GLY A 130 -14.61 -19.34 -28.69
N VAL A 131 -13.48 -19.48 -29.39
CA VAL A 131 -13.43 -20.22 -30.68
C VAL A 131 -12.55 -21.46 -30.64
N THR A 132 -12.27 -22.00 -29.45
CA THR A 132 -11.74 -23.38 -29.36
C THR A 132 -12.88 -24.35 -29.59
N GLU A 133 -13.17 -24.56 -30.88
CA GLU A 133 -13.31 -25.88 -31.49
C GLU A 133 -14.15 -26.90 -30.69
N THR A 134 -15.43 -26.98 -31.05
CA THR A 134 -16.21 -28.20 -30.87
C THR A 134 -17.10 -28.37 -32.09
N ASP A 135 -16.51 -28.71 -33.25
CA ASP A 135 -17.17 -29.59 -34.23
C ASP A 135 -16.17 -30.07 -35.29
N ASP A 136 -15.13 -30.80 -34.87
CA ASP A 136 -14.41 -31.70 -35.77
C ASP A 136 -15.01 -33.11 -35.55
N ALA A 137 -16.27 -33.28 -35.95
CA ALA A 137 -16.92 -34.57 -36.00
C ALA A 137 -16.58 -35.24 -37.34
N PRO A 138 -15.85 -36.37 -37.37
CA PRO A 138 -15.63 -37.09 -38.62
C PRO A 138 -16.97 -37.65 -39.08
N HIS A 139 -17.49 -37.13 -40.20
CA HIS A 139 -18.65 -37.70 -40.87
C HIS A 139 -18.15 -38.97 -41.58
N SER A 140 -18.00 -40.02 -40.79
CA SER A 140 -17.73 -41.36 -41.28
C SER A 140 -18.94 -41.83 -42.07
N SER A 141 -18.68 -42.10 -43.34
CA SER A 141 -19.37 -43.06 -44.18
C SER A 141 -20.04 -44.22 -43.42
N ARG A 142 -21.37 -44.29 -43.58
CA ARG A 142 -22.31 -45.41 -43.37
C ARG A 142 -23.69 -44.76 -43.55
N ASP A 143 -24.52 -45.05 -44.55
CA ASP A 143 -24.95 -46.30 -45.17
C ASP A 143 -25.49 -45.96 -46.59
N ALA A 144 -25.13 -46.74 -47.63
CA ALA A 144 -25.94 -47.79 -48.28
C ALA A 144 -27.04 -47.25 -49.22
#